data_AF-A0A7S0C9T8-F1
#
_entry.id   AF-A0A7S0C9T8-F1
#
_cell.length_a   1.000
_cell.length_b   1.000
_cell.length_c   1.000
_cell.angle_alpha   90.00
_cell.angle_beta   90.00
_cell.angle_gamma   90.00
#
_symmetry.space_group_name_H-M   'P 1'
#
loop_
_entity.id
_entity.type
_entity.pdbx_description
1 polymer ?
#
loop_
_entity_poly.entity_id
_entity_poly.type
_entity_poly.pdbx_seq_one_letter_code
_entity_poly.pdbx_strand_id
1 'polypeptide(L)'
;AYGGGLRDDDSYSFIGKTNFFMNGVEDEGFWLFQFAFAATSATIVAGTLAERCQMSAYLTYSYVLTGFVYPVIVRSMWSRHGFLSPLAEEKFGGVGAIDFAGSGVVHMTGGTTAFMASYILGARRGRFEDHLGNTLKKPKAFPGHSDSLQFLGVFILWFAWYGFNAGSALTISSDVGGKIAARAAVNTTLSAAAGCVSALFINVIYTERRNGEAVFNSMYARNGCLGGLVAITAGCGVVDHWAAVFIGSVAGLIYLLSSEFLLRIHVDDVVDAIPVHFSCGVWGLLSVGLFAV
;
A
#
# COMPACT_ATOMS: atom_id res chain seq x y z
N ALA A 1 -1.07 -11.08 13.91
CA ALA A 1 -1.17 -9.62 14.13
C ALA A 1 -1.06 -9.31 15.63
N TYR A 2 0.09 -9.58 16.24
CA TYR A 2 0.21 -9.51 17.70
C TYR A 2 0.67 -8.13 18.17
N GLY A 3 -0.30 -7.22 18.18
CA GLY A 3 -0.21 -5.88 18.78
C GLY A 3 -0.85 -5.78 20.17
N GLY A 4 -1.08 -6.92 20.85
CA GLY A 4 -1.79 -6.98 22.14
C GLY A 4 -3.30 -7.11 21.97
N GLY A 5 -3.99 -7.73 22.92
CA GLY A 5 -5.46 -7.73 22.95
C GLY A 5 -6.01 -6.34 23.32
N LEU A 6 -7.33 -6.15 23.21
CA LEU A 6 -8.02 -4.97 23.75
C LEU A 6 -7.88 -4.82 25.28
N ARG A 7 -7.41 -5.90 25.95
CA ARG A 7 -7.17 -6.02 27.38
C ARG A 7 -5.68 -6.17 27.73
N ASP A 8 -4.76 -5.73 26.85
CA ASP A 8 -3.32 -5.78 27.17
C ASP A 8 -3.07 -4.83 28.35
N ASP A 9 -2.77 -5.38 29.53
CA ASP A 9 -2.54 -4.61 30.77
C ASP A 9 -1.50 -3.49 30.54
N ASP A 10 -1.94 -2.24 30.74
CA ASP A 10 -1.29 -0.97 31.10
C ASP A 10 0.18 -0.68 30.71
N SER A 11 0.80 -1.46 29.82
CA SER A 11 2.20 -1.32 29.48
C SER A 11 2.37 -0.70 28.09
N TYR A 12 3.00 0.48 28.08
CA TYR A 12 3.59 1.15 26.91
C TYR A 12 4.71 0.30 26.29
N SER A 13 4.33 -0.86 25.73
CA SER A 13 5.21 -1.77 25.02
C SER A 13 5.24 -1.42 23.53
N PHE A 14 6.40 -1.63 22.91
CA PHE A 14 6.61 -1.45 21.47
C PHE A 14 5.93 -2.54 20.61
N ILE A 15 5.63 -3.70 21.21
CA ILE A 15 4.99 -4.86 20.56
C ILE A 15 4.02 -5.57 21.53
N GLY A 16 3.02 -6.28 21.02
CA GLY A 16 2.16 -7.13 21.85
C GLY A 16 2.93 -8.29 22.47
N LYS A 17 2.60 -8.64 23.72
CA LYS A 17 3.29 -9.71 24.48
C LYS A 17 2.39 -10.90 24.83
N THR A 18 1.15 -10.88 24.37
CA THR A 18 0.09 -11.82 24.74
C THR A 18 -0.58 -12.42 23.51
N ASN A 19 -1.45 -13.41 23.73
CA ASN A 19 -2.31 -14.02 22.73
C ASN A 19 -1.65 -14.85 21.63
N PHE A 20 -0.38 -15.22 21.81
CA PHE A 20 0.33 -16.12 20.90
C PHE A 20 -0.46 -17.41 20.66
N PHE A 21 -0.45 -17.89 19.42
CA PHE A 21 -1.16 -19.11 19.00
C PHE A 21 -2.68 -19.07 19.29
N MET A 22 -3.30 -17.90 19.17
CA MET A 22 -4.74 -17.68 19.45
C MET A 22 -5.14 -17.87 20.93
N ASN A 23 -4.19 -18.10 21.83
CA ASN A 23 -4.50 -18.35 23.23
C ASN A 23 -5.12 -17.10 23.89
N GLY A 24 -6.39 -17.15 24.27
CA GLY A 24 -7.09 -16.01 24.87
C GLY A 24 -7.63 -14.97 23.87
N VAL A 25 -7.68 -15.30 22.56
CA VAL A 25 -8.37 -14.48 21.55
C VAL A 25 -9.85 -14.87 21.53
N GLU A 26 -10.74 -13.92 21.87
CA GLU A 26 -12.20 -14.13 21.83
C GLU A 26 -12.81 -13.75 20.46
N ASP A 27 -12.22 -12.78 19.75
CA ASP A 27 -12.71 -12.30 18.45
C ASP A 27 -11.87 -12.84 17.29
N GLU A 28 -12.24 -14.04 16.82
CA GLU A 28 -11.59 -14.70 15.69
C GLU A 28 -11.78 -13.93 14.37
N GLY A 29 -12.90 -13.22 14.22
CA GLY A 29 -13.20 -12.43 13.02
C GLY A 29 -12.25 -11.26 12.88
N PHE A 30 -12.05 -10.51 13.96
CA PHE A 30 -11.05 -9.44 14.01
C PHE A 30 -9.63 -9.96 13.81
N TRP A 31 -9.30 -11.11 14.41
CA TRP A 31 -7.99 -11.73 14.20
C TRP A 31 -7.75 -12.07 12.72
N LEU A 32 -8.72 -12.71 12.06
CA LEU A 32 -8.61 -13.09 10.64
C LEU A 32 -8.50 -11.85 9.74
N PHE A 33 -9.28 -10.81 10.06
CA PHE A 33 -9.23 -9.53 9.36
C PHE A 33 -7.83 -8.90 9.45
N GLN A 34 -7.26 -8.81 10.65
CA GLN A 34 -5.91 -8.26 10.86
C GLN A 34 -4.80 -9.17 10.30
N PHE A 35 -4.99 -10.49 10.31
CA PHE A 35 -4.10 -11.44 9.64
C PHE A 35 -4.03 -11.16 8.13
N ALA A 36 -5.18 -10.93 7.49
CA ALA A 36 -5.21 -10.62 6.06
C ALA A 36 -4.39 -9.36 5.73
N PHE A 37 -4.46 -8.33 6.57
CA PHE A 37 -3.69 -7.09 6.38
C PHE A 37 -2.18 -7.31 6.54
N ALA A 38 -1.77 -8.11 7.52
CA ALA A 38 -0.37 -8.52 7.69
C ALA A 38 0.14 -9.30 6.47
N ALA A 39 -0.67 -10.24 5.96
CA ALA A 39 -0.35 -11.01 4.76
C ALA A 39 -0.25 -10.11 3.51
N THR A 40 -1.14 -9.12 3.38
CA THR A 40 -1.07 -8.10 2.31
C THR A 40 0.24 -7.33 2.37
N SER A 41 0.65 -6.84 3.55
CA SER A 41 1.92 -6.10 3.69
C SER A 41 3.12 -6.97 3.28
N ALA A 42 3.12 -8.25 3.65
CA ALA A 42 4.19 -9.18 3.30
C ALA A 42 4.25 -9.50 1.79
N THR A 43 3.10 -9.67 1.13
CA THR A 43 3.04 -10.07 -0.28
C THR A 43 3.39 -8.94 -1.25
N ILE A 44 3.33 -7.67 -0.82
CA ILE A 44 3.77 -6.52 -1.63
C ILE A 44 5.22 -6.71 -2.11
N VAL A 45 6.08 -7.23 -1.24
CA VAL A 45 7.50 -7.44 -1.55
C VAL A 45 7.69 -8.57 -2.58
N ALA A 46 6.81 -9.56 -2.62
CA ALA A 46 6.90 -10.73 -3.49
C ALA A 46 7.01 -10.37 -4.98
N GLY A 47 6.12 -9.49 -5.44
CA GLY A 47 6.08 -9.05 -6.83
C GLY A 47 7.36 -8.31 -7.21
N THR A 48 7.81 -7.41 -6.33
CA THR A 48 9.00 -6.57 -6.52
C THR A 48 10.27 -7.39 -6.76
N LEU A 49 10.43 -8.51 -6.04
CA LEU A 49 11.64 -9.34 -6.05
C LEU A 49 11.57 -10.54 -7.01
N ALA A 50 10.50 -10.64 -7.81
CA ALA A 50 10.30 -11.74 -8.73
C ALA A 50 11.50 -11.93 -9.68
N GLU A 51 11.64 -13.15 -10.19
CA GLU A 51 12.67 -13.62 -11.13
C GLU A 51 14.09 -13.80 -10.56
N ARG A 52 14.44 -13.19 -9.41
CA ARG A 52 15.81 -13.25 -8.87
C ARG A 52 15.93 -13.53 -7.36
N CYS A 53 14.83 -13.50 -6.62
CA CYS A 53 14.84 -13.82 -5.19
C CYS A 53 14.83 -15.33 -4.96
N GLN A 54 15.66 -15.80 -4.02
CA GLN A 54 15.60 -17.18 -3.54
C GLN A 54 14.38 -17.37 -2.62
N MET A 55 13.69 -18.49 -2.76
CA MET A 55 12.50 -18.80 -1.95
C MET A 55 12.79 -18.79 -0.44
N SER A 56 13.97 -19.27 -0.02
CA SER A 56 14.39 -19.24 1.39
C SER A 56 14.50 -17.82 1.94
N ALA A 57 15.06 -16.88 1.16
CA ALA A 57 15.13 -15.47 1.51
C ALA A 57 13.72 -14.86 1.60
N TYR A 58 12.85 -15.20 0.64
CA TYR A 58 11.45 -14.77 0.61
C TYR A 58 10.69 -15.19 1.89
N LEU A 59 10.79 -16.46 2.28
CA LEU A 59 10.13 -16.98 3.48
C LEU A 59 10.70 -16.36 4.76
N THR A 60 12.02 -16.17 4.81
CA THR A 60 12.71 -15.61 5.98
C THR A 60 12.28 -14.16 6.23
N TYR A 61 12.30 -13.29 5.20
CA TYR A 61 11.87 -11.91 5.41
C TYR A 61 10.37 -11.86 5.72
N SER A 62 9.53 -12.70 5.09
CA SER A 62 8.09 -12.71 5.36
C SER A 62 7.79 -13.04 6.82
N TYR A 63 8.52 -14.00 7.39
CA TYR A 63 8.45 -14.32 8.81
C TYR A 63 8.88 -13.15 9.69
N VAL A 64 10.01 -12.50 9.40
CA VAL A 64 10.50 -11.35 10.19
C VAL A 64 9.56 -10.14 10.07
N LEU A 65 9.06 -9.86 8.88
CA LEU A 65 8.14 -8.76 8.62
C LEU A 65 6.83 -8.97 9.37
N THR A 66 6.19 -10.14 9.25
CA THR A 66 4.89 -10.40 9.87
C THR A 66 4.98 -10.73 11.37
N GLY A 67 6.11 -11.25 11.84
CA GLY A 67 6.35 -11.62 13.23
C GLY A 67 6.90 -10.49 14.10
N PHE A 68 7.56 -9.49 13.51
CA PHE A 68 8.22 -8.42 14.27
C PHE A 68 7.91 -7.01 13.73
N VAL A 69 8.30 -6.69 12.48
CA VAL A 69 8.22 -5.32 11.96
C VAL A 69 6.77 -4.83 11.84
N TYR A 70 5.90 -5.60 11.20
CA TYR A 70 4.51 -5.23 10.99
C TYR A 70 3.71 -5.13 12.31
N PRO A 71 3.79 -6.09 13.26
CA PRO A 71 3.16 -5.95 14.57
C PRO A 71 3.55 -4.69 15.35
N VAL A 72 4.81 -4.27 15.27
CA VAL A 72 5.31 -3.01 15.85
C VAL A 72 4.59 -1.81 15.24
N ILE A 73 4.54 -1.75 13.89
CA ILE A 73 3.88 -0.65 13.18
C ILE A 73 2.38 -0.61 13.49
N VAL A 74 1.70 -1.77 13.45
CA VAL A 74 0.28 -1.88 13.82
C VAL A 74 0.06 -1.37 15.25
N ARG A 75 0.89 -1.78 16.21
CA ARG A 75 0.74 -1.30 17.59
C ARG A 75 0.94 0.21 17.69
N SER A 76 1.91 0.78 16.99
CA SER A 76 2.18 2.23 17.05
C SER A 76 1.00 3.10 16.60
N MET A 77 0.23 2.64 15.61
CA MET A 77 -0.82 3.43 14.93
C MET A 77 -2.25 3.00 15.32
N TRP A 78 -2.52 1.71 15.46
CA TRP A 78 -3.87 1.15 15.62
C TRP A 78 -4.19 0.64 17.02
N SER A 79 -3.21 0.55 17.92
CA SER A 79 -3.48 0.20 19.32
C SER A 79 -3.80 1.44 20.15
N ARG A 80 -4.68 1.29 21.15
CA ARG A 80 -4.94 2.30 22.19
C ARG A 80 -3.68 2.66 23.00
N HIS A 81 -2.66 1.81 22.99
CA HIS A 81 -1.38 2.08 23.65
C HIS A 81 -0.28 2.48 22.65
N GLY A 82 -0.66 2.74 21.40
CA GLY A 82 0.24 3.18 20.35
C GLY A 82 0.53 4.68 20.45
N PHE A 83 1.81 5.06 20.45
CA PHE A 83 2.20 6.46 20.60
C PHE A 83 1.69 7.39 19.47
N LEU A 84 1.44 6.87 18.27
CA LEU A 84 0.86 7.64 17.16
C LEU A 84 -0.67 7.51 17.07
N SER A 85 -1.28 6.63 17.87
CA SER A 85 -2.67 6.26 17.66
C SER A 85 -3.63 7.40 18.01
N PRO A 86 -4.67 7.64 17.20
CA PRO A 86 -5.74 8.55 17.56
C PRO A 86 -6.61 8.02 18.69
N LEU A 87 -6.50 6.72 19.00
CA LEU A 87 -7.18 6.05 20.09
C LEU A 87 -6.39 6.10 21.41
N ALA A 88 -5.16 6.63 21.40
CA ALA A 88 -4.34 6.74 22.60
C ALA A 88 -4.89 7.76 23.58
N GLU A 89 -4.79 7.43 24.88
CA GLU A 89 -5.15 8.34 25.97
C GLU A 89 -4.25 9.58 25.93
N GLU A 90 -2.93 9.36 25.88
CA GLU A 90 -1.92 10.40 25.69
C GLU A 90 -1.41 10.39 24.24
N LYS A 91 -1.93 11.32 23.43
CA LYS A 91 -1.53 11.46 22.03
C LYS A 91 -0.17 12.14 21.90
N PHE A 92 0.70 11.60 21.05
CA PHE A 92 1.99 12.23 20.74
C PHE A 92 1.80 13.64 20.15
N GLY A 93 2.30 14.66 20.86
CA GLY A 93 2.11 16.05 20.44
C GLY A 93 0.66 16.53 20.48
N GLY A 94 -0.22 15.85 21.22
CA GLY A 94 -1.65 16.19 21.33
C GLY A 94 -2.50 15.79 20.12
N VAL A 95 -1.91 15.17 19.10
CA VAL A 95 -2.59 14.81 17.84
C VAL A 95 -2.34 13.32 17.54
N GLY A 96 -3.37 12.64 17.02
CA GLY A 96 -3.27 11.24 16.60
C GLY A 96 -3.21 11.12 15.09
N ALA A 97 -2.42 10.17 14.60
CA ALA A 97 -2.28 9.91 13.18
C ALA A 97 -3.42 9.01 12.68
N ILE A 98 -4.25 9.52 11.78
CA ILE A 98 -5.34 8.75 11.20
C ILE A 98 -4.81 7.94 10.01
N ASP A 99 -4.97 6.62 10.09
CA ASP A 99 -4.77 5.70 8.98
C ASP A 99 -5.91 4.67 9.00
N PHE A 100 -7.03 4.99 8.34
CA PHE A 100 -8.29 4.27 8.52
C PHE A 100 -8.19 2.77 8.19
N ALA A 101 -7.57 2.42 7.06
CA ALA A 101 -7.41 1.04 6.61
C ALA A 101 -5.96 0.65 6.26
N GLY A 102 -4.97 1.55 6.32
CA GLY A 102 -3.56 1.17 6.18
C GLY A 102 -2.82 1.65 4.94
N SER A 103 -2.98 2.90 4.47
CA SER A 103 -2.02 3.46 3.50
C SER A 103 -0.61 3.49 4.09
N GLY A 104 -0.50 3.76 5.39
CA GLY A 104 0.73 3.70 6.15
C GLY A 104 1.04 2.27 6.60
N VAL A 105 0.19 1.78 7.51
CA VAL A 105 0.43 0.54 8.26
C VAL A 105 0.65 -0.65 7.34
N VAL A 106 -0.12 -0.78 6.25
CA VAL A 106 0.00 -1.89 5.31
C VAL A 106 0.88 -1.53 4.12
N HIS A 107 0.47 -0.52 3.35
CA HIS A 107 1.08 -0.24 2.05
C HIS A 107 2.44 0.42 2.16
N MET A 108 2.58 1.49 2.96
CA MET A 108 3.89 2.13 3.15
C MET A 108 4.89 1.18 3.83
N THR A 109 4.47 0.38 4.80
CA THR A 109 5.33 -0.66 5.42
C THR A 109 5.81 -1.68 4.39
N GLY A 110 4.89 -2.24 3.60
CA GLY A 110 5.21 -3.22 2.56
C GLY A 110 6.08 -2.61 1.45
N GLY A 111 5.76 -1.40 1.01
CA GLY A 111 6.49 -0.65 -0.01
C GLY A 111 7.90 -0.23 0.44
N THR A 112 8.07 0.20 1.69
CA THR A 112 9.39 0.50 2.26
C THR A 112 10.24 -0.77 2.33
N THR A 113 9.64 -1.88 2.75
CA THR A 113 10.31 -3.18 2.77
C THR A 113 10.70 -3.61 1.35
N ALA A 114 9.81 -3.43 0.37
CA ALA A 114 10.04 -3.75 -1.03
C ALA A 114 11.18 -2.91 -1.63
N PHE A 115 11.26 -1.63 -1.27
CA PHE A 115 12.34 -0.74 -1.67
C PHE A 115 13.68 -1.22 -1.12
N MET A 116 13.77 -1.42 0.20
CA MET A 116 15.00 -1.88 0.84
C MET A 116 15.43 -3.25 0.31
N ALA A 117 14.49 -4.18 0.13
CA ALA A 117 14.79 -5.50 -0.39
C ALA A 117 15.27 -5.45 -1.85
N SER A 118 14.67 -4.63 -2.71
CA SER A 118 15.11 -4.47 -4.11
C SER A 118 16.47 -3.80 -4.21
N TYR A 119 16.73 -2.83 -3.35
CA TYR A 119 18.02 -2.15 -3.29
C TYR A 119 19.14 -3.10 -2.87
N ILE A 120 18.92 -3.92 -1.83
CA ILE A 120 19.90 -4.89 -1.33
C ILE A 120 20.09 -6.06 -2.30
N LEU A 121 18.99 -6.60 -2.85
CA LEU A 121 19.03 -7.73 -3.79
C LEU A 121 19.66 -7.34 -5.13
N GLY A 122 19.51 -6.07 -5.51
CA GLY A 122 19.96 -5.54 -6.79
C GLY A 122 19.00 -5.84 -7.95
N ALA A 123 19.38 -5.31 -9.11
CA ALA A 123 18.59 -5.38 -10.33
C ALA A 123 18.68 -6.74 -11.03
N ARG A 124 17.65 -7.07 -11.84
CA ARG A 124 17.74 -8.21 -12.75
C ARG A 124 18.87 -8.01 -13.75
N ARG A 125 19.57 -9.10 -14.07
CA ARG A 125 20.65 -9.11 -15.06
C ARG A 125 20.12 -8.57 -16.39
N GLY A 126 20.86 -7.63 -16.99
CA GLY A 126 20.47 -7.00 -18.26
C GLY A 126 19.45 -5.87 -18.13
N ARG A 127 18.96 -5.53 -16.92
CA ARG A 127 18.04 -4.39 -16.73
C ARG A 127 18.73 -3.05 -17.00
N PHE A 128 19.91 -2.88 -16.41
CA PHE A 128 20.64 -1.61 -16.40
C PHE A 128 22.06 -1.72 -16.97
N GLU A 129 22.58 -2.93 -17.13
CA GLU A 129 23.93 -3.19 -17.61
C GLU A 129 23.90 -4.15 -18.80
N ASP A 130 24.88 -4.04 -19.70
CA ASP A 130 25.10 -5.00 -20.78
C ASP A 130 25.82 -6.28 -20.28
N HIS A 131 26.09 -7.22 -21.20
CA HIS A 131 26.77 -8.48 -20.89
C HIS A 131 28.25 -8.31 -20.48
N LEU A 132 28.82 -7.12 -20.68
CA LEU A 132 30.19 -6.76 -20.31
C LEU A 132 30.23 -5.96 -19.00
N GLY A 133 29.07 -5.64 -18.41
CA GLY A 133 28.95 -4.85 -17.19
C GLY A 133 28.91 -3.34 -17.41
N ASN A 134 28.77 -2.86 -18.65
CA ASN A 134 28.64 -1.43 -18.91
C ASN A 134 27.20 -0.97 -18.71
N THR A 135 27.02 0.18 -18.05
CA THR A 135 25.70 0.80 -17.88
C THR A 135 25.04 1.14 -19.21
N LEU A 136 23.78 0.74 -19.39
CA LEU A 136 22.97 1.04 -20.56
C LEU A 136 22.53 2.50 -20.56
N LYS A 137 22.47 3.11 -21.75
CA LYS A 137 21.92 4.47 -21.93
C LYS A 137 20.44 4.58 -21.55
N LYS A 138 19.70 3.48 -21.68
CA LYS A 138 18.29 3.37 -21.28
C LYS A 138 18.06 2.00 -20.64
N PRO A 139 17.33 1.92 -19.52
CA PRO A 139 16.96 0.64 -18.93
C PRO A 139 16.22 -0.25 -19.93
N LYS A 140 16.57 -1.54 -19.97
CA LYS A 140 15.90 -2.52 -20.83
C LYS A 140 14.57 -2.93 -20.22
N ALA A 141 13.47 -2.75 -20.96
CA ALA A 141 12.14 -3.17 -20.50
C ALA A 141 11.99 -4.71 -20.50
N PHE A 142 11.31 -5.23 -19.48
CA PHE A 142 10.86 -6.62 -19.41
C PHE A 142 9.33 -6.63 -19.43
N PRO A 143 8.70 -6.89 -20.59
CA PRO A 143 7.24 -6.90 -20.68
C PRO A 143 6.66 -8.06 -19.86
N GLY A 144 5.51 -7.82 -19.25
CA GLY A 144 4.77 -8.88 -18.55
C GLY A 144 4.33 -9.99 -19.51
N HIS A 145 4.27 -11.22 -19.02
CA HIS A 145 3.94 -12.39 -19.83
C HIS A 145 2.47 -12.40 -20.32
N SER A 146 1.56 -11.74 -19.61
CA SER A 146 0.14 -11.67 -19.94
C SER A 146 -0.51 -10.39 -19.39
N ASP A 147 -1.05 -9.57 -20.29
CA ASP A 147 -1.81 -8.39 -19.87
C ASP A 147 -3.19 -8.74 -19.32
N SER A 148 -3.83 -9.78 -19.87
CA SER A 148 -5.15 -10.24 -19.40
C SER A 148 -5.10 -10.70 -17.95
N LEU A 149 -4.06 -11.44 -17.54
CA LEU A 149 -3.90 -11.86 -16.15
C LEU A 149 -3.62 -10.69 -15.21
N GLN A 150 -2.86 -9.69 -15.66
CA GLN A 150 -2.64 -8.46 -14.89
C GLN A 150 -3.94 -7.67 -14.70
N PHE A 151 -4.78 -7.55 -15.74
CA PHE A 151 -6.10 -6.92 -15.61
C PHE A 151 -7.02 -7.70 -14.65
N LEU A 152 -7.05 -9.03 -14.77
CA LEU A 152 -7.80 -9.88 -13.84
C LEU A 152 -7.34 -9.64 -12.39
N GLY A 153 -6.03 -9.56 -12.17
CA GLY A 153 -5.44 -9.22 -10.87
C GLY A 153 -5.93 -7.87 -10.33
N VAL A 154 -5.93 -6.82 -11.16
CA VAL A 154 -6.44 -5.49 -10.76
C VAL A 154 -7.92 -5.54 -10.37
N PHE A 155 -8.76 -6.26 -11.13
CA PHE A 155 -10.18 -6.38 -10.78
C PHE A 155 -10.42 -7.15 -9.49
N ILE A 156 -9.68 -8.25 -9.27
CA ILE A 156 -9.73 -9.00 -8.02
C ILE A 156 -9.31 -8.11 -6.85
N LEU A 157 -8.20 -7.36 -6.99
CA LEU A 157 -7.72 -6.45 -5.96
C LEU A 157 -8.70 -5.32 -5.68
N TRP A 158 -9.27 -4.68 -6.70
CA TRP A 158 -10.29 -3.64 -6.53
C TRP A 158 -11.50 -4.19 -5.78
N PHE A 159 -12.05 -5.33 -6.21
CA PHE A 159 -13.17 -5.96 -5.53
C PHE A 159 -12.86 -6.27 -4.06
N ALA A 160 -11.70 -6.88 -3.79
CA ALA A 160 -11.25 -7.18 -2.43
C ALA A 160 -11.04 -5.92 -1.59
N TRP A 161 -10.69 -4.78 -2.21
CA TRP A 161 -10.46 -3.51 -1.53
C TRP A 161 -11.73 -2.95 -0.86
N TYR A 162 -12.93 -3.34 -1.31
CA TYR A 162 -14.14 -3.01 -0.56
C TYR A 162 -14.18 -3.69 0.81
N GLY A 163 -13.77 -4.96 0.88
CA GLY A 163 -13.61 -5.66 2.15
C GLY A 163 -12.51 -5.03 3.02
N PHE A 164 -11.41 -4.60 2.39
CA PHE A 164 -10.30 -3.93 3.05
C PHE A 164 -10.72 -2.57 3.66
N ASN A 165 -11.30 -1.67 2.86
CA ASN A 165 -11.63 -0.32 3.29
C ASN A 165 -12.96 -0.27 4.05
N ALA A 166 -14.07 -0.76 3.48
CA ALA A 166 -15.36 -0.69 4.17
C ALA A 166 -15.40 -1.59 5.41
N GLY A 167 -14.71 -2.74 5.38
CA GLY A 167 -14.57 -3.61 6.54
C GLY A 167 -13.79 -2.96 7.70
N SER A 168 -12.92 -2.00 7.42
CA SER A 168 -12.19 -1.24 8.45
C SER A 168 -13.08 -0.27 9.25
N ALA A 169 -14.36 -0.12 8.87
CA ALA A 169 -15.35 0.49 9.75
C ALA A 169 -15.69 -0.40 10.97
N LEU A 170 -15.36 -1.70 10.92
CA LEU A 170 -15.53 -2.74 11.96
C LEU A 170 -16.97 -3.01 12.41
N THR A 171 -17.93 -2.15 12.06
CA THR A 171 -19.36 -2.37 12.32
C THR A 171 -20.23 -1.67 11.29
N ILE A 172 -21.33 -2.34 10.94
CA ILE A 172 -22.43 -1.80 10.12
C ILE A 172 -23.76 -1.81 10.86
N SER A 173 -23.78 -2.25 12.13
CA SER A 173 -25.03 -2.42 12.89
C SER A 173 -25.60 -1.10 13.39
N SER A 174 -24.76 -0.06 13.51
CA SER A 174 -25.19 1.29 13.86
C SER A 174 -25.34 2.16 12.61
N ASP A 175 -26.24 3.14 12.65
CA ASP A 175 -26.43 4.12 11.57
C ASP A 175 -25.11 4.86 11.23
N VAL A 176 -24.34 5.21 12.27
CA VAL A 176 -23.03 5.86 12.10
C VAL A 176 -22.02 4.91 11.44
N GLY A 177 -21.88 3.68 11.94
CA GLY A 177 -20.94 2.69 11.38
C GLY A 177 -21.27 2.32 9.93
N GLY A 178 -22.55 2.11 9.63
CA GLY A 178 -23.03 1.84 8.28
C GLY A 178 -22.72 2.99 7.30
N LYS A 179 -22.90 4.24 7.73
CA LYS A 179 -22.55 5.43 6.93
C LYS A 179 -21.05 5.54 6.68
N ILE A 180 -20.21 5.25 7.68
CA ILE A 180 -18.74 5.25 7.51
C ILE A 180 -18.30 4.15 6.54
N ALA A 181 -18.83 2.92 6.68
CA ALA A 181 -18.54 1.81 5.78
C ALA A 181 -18.95 2.13 4.33
N ALA A 182 -20.15 2.70 4.14
CA ALA A 182 -20.64 3.13 2.83
C ALA A 182 -19.76 4.23 2.23
N ARG A 183 -19.39 5.25 3.02
CA ARG A 183 -18.46 6.31 2.60
C ARG A 183 -17.12 5.72 2.16
N ALA A 184 -16.56 4.81 2.94
CA ALA A 184 -15.31 4.13 2.62
C ALA A 184 -15.40 3.37 1.29
N ALA A 185 -16.49 2.63 1.06
CA ALA A 185 -16.70 1.90 -0.20
C ALA A 185 -16.78 2.86 -1.41
N VAL A 186 -17.54 3.95 -1.31
CA VAL A 186 -17.69 4.94 -2.38
C VAL A 186 -16.36 5.65 -2.66
N ASN A 187 -15.66 6.11 -1.62
CA ASN A 187 -14.36 6.77 -1.76
C ASN A 187 -13.32 5.84 -2.40
N THR A 188 -13.36 4.54 -2.06
CA THR A 188 -12.49 3.52 -2.66
C THR A 188 -12.62 3.48 -4.18
N THR A 189 -13.84 3.37 -4.70
CA THR A 189 -14.07 3.27 -6.15
C THR A 189 -13.78 4.58 -6.88
N LEU A 190 -14.15 5.72 -6.28
CA LEU A 190 -13.89 7.03 -6.86
C LEU A 190 -12.39 7.33 -6.99
N SER A 191 -11.61 7.04 -5.95
CA SER A 191 -10.16 7.24 -5.98
C SER A 191 -9.46 6.29 -6.95
N ALA A 192 -9.87 5.02 -7.00
CA ALA A 192 -9.34 4.04 -7.94
C ALA A 192 -9.55 4.48 -9.40
N ALA A 193 -10.79 4.88 -9.74
CA ALA A 193 -11.12 5.38 -11.07
C ALA A 193 -10.33 6.65 -11.41
N ALA A 194 -10.23 7.60 -10.48
CA ALA A 194 -9.48 8.84 -10.68
C ALA A 194 -7.97 8.59 -10.87
N GLY A 195 -7.38 7.68 -10.09
CA GLY A 195 -5.98 7.26 -10.23
C GLY A 195 -5.70 6.56 -11.56
N CYS A 196 -6.61 5.69 -12.01
CA CYS A 196 -6.53 5.03 -13.31
C CYS A 196 -6.53 6.03 -14.47
N VAL A 197 -7.52 6.93 -14.48
CA VAL A 197 -7.69 7.94 -15.53
C VAL A 197 -6.53 8.92 -15.52
N SER A 198 -6.18 9.48 -14.36
CA SER A 198 -5.07 10.45 -14.25
C SER A 198 -3.75 9.87 -14.73
N ALA A 199 -3.35 8.68 -14.27
CA ALA A 199 -2.09 8.05 -14.69
C ALA A 199 -2.07 7.76 -16.20
N LEU A 200 -3.17 7.29 -16.77
CA LEU A 200 -3.28 7.04 -18.21
C LEU A 200 -3.09 8.34 -19.01
N PHE A 201 -3.85 9.39 -18.70
CA PHE A 201 -3.79 10.64 -19.45
C PHE A 201 -2.47 11.38 -19.26
N ILE A 202 -1.92 11.42 -18.03
CA ILE A 202 -0.60 12.02 -17.79
C ILE A 202 0.46 11.29 -18.61
N ASN A 203 0.44 9.96 -18.67
CA ASN A 203 1.39 9.20 -19.47
C ASN A 203 1.24 9.48 -20.97
N VAL A 204 0.02 9.54 -21.50
CA VAL A 204 -0.23 9.86 -22.92
C VAL A 204 0.32 11.23 -23.25
N ILE A 205 -0.03 12.26 -22.47
CA ILE A 205 0.43 13.64 -22.67
C ILE A 205 1.97 13.72 -22.59
N TYR A 206 2.57 13.05 -21.62
CA TYR A 206 4.02 13.03 -21.46
C TYR A 206 4.73 12.38 -22.65
N THR A 207 4.20 11.25 -23.14
CA THR A 207 4.79 10.51 -24.26
C THR A 207 4.62 11.27 -25.57
N GLU A 208 3.44 11.85 -25.80
CA GLU A 208 3.17 12.69 -26.97
C GLU A 208 4.11 13.89 -27.04
N ARG A 209 4.30 14.59 -25.92
CA ARG A 209 5.21 15.76 -25.87
C ARG A 209 6.67 15.38 -26.09
N ARG A 210 7.08 14.17 -25.72
CA ARG A 210 8.49 13.74 -25.82
C ARG A 210 8.81 13.09 -27.16
N ASN A 211 7.86 12.34 -27.72
CA ASN A 211 8.08 11.48 -28.88
C ASN A 211 7.26 11.92 -30.11
N GLY A 212 6.31 12.84 -29.96
CA GLY A 212 5.42 13.29 -31.03
C GLY A 212 4.22 12.36 -31.30
N GLU A 213 4.02 11.32 -30.48
CA GLU A 213 2.98 10.31 -30.67
C GLU A 213 2.27 9.99 -29.35
N ALA A 214 0.94 9.97 -29.38
CA ALA A 214 0.11 9.55 -28.26
C ALA A 214 0.10 8.02 -28.14
N VAL A 215 0.76 7.50 -27.09
CA VAL A 215 0.82 6.06 -26.81
C VAL A 215 0.05 5.74 -25.54
N PHE A 216 -0.93 4.85 -25.64
CA PHE A 216 -1.69 4.34 -24.50
C PHE A 216 -0.97 3.12 -23.93
N ASN A 217 -0.39 3.25 -22.74
CA ASN A 217 0.20 2.13 -22.03
C ASN A 217 -0.69 1.71 -20.84
N SER A 218 -1.28 0.52 -20.98
CA SER A 218 -2.20 -0.09 -20.01
C SER A 218 -1.57 -0.33 -18.64
N MET A 219 -0.25 -0.49 -18.56
CA MET A 219 0.47 -0.64 -17.29
C MET A 219 0.22 0.56 -16.37
N TYR A 220 0.30 1.79 -16.92
CA TYR A 220 0.12 2.99 -16.10
C TYR A 220 -1.33 3.18 -15.66
N ALA A 221 -2.31 2.78 -16.47
CA ALA A 221 -3.72 2.78 -16.06
C ALA A 221 -3.95 1.80 -14.89
N ARG A 222 -3.42 0.56 -15.01
CA ARG A 222 -3.55 -0.48 -13.98
C ARG A 222 -2.87 -0.07 -12.67
N ASN A 223 -1.62 0.36 -12.73
CA ASN A 223 -0.89 0.76 -11.53
C ASN A 223 -1.37 2.11 -10.97
N GLY A 224 -1.86 3.02 -11.80
CA GLY A 224 -2.56 4.23 -11.36
C GLY A 224 -3.85 3.91 -10.61
N CYS A 225 -4.62 2.92 -11.08
CA CYS A 225 -5.78 2.39 -10.36
C CYS A 225 -5.40 1.87 -8.97
N LEU A 226 -4.39 1.01 -8.89
CA LEU A 226 -3.89 0.49 -7.61
C LEU A 226 -3.32 1.60 -6.72
N GLY A 227 -2.61 2.58 -7.29
CA GLY A 227 -2.11 3.75 -6.57
C GLY A 227 -3.23 4.59 -5.96
N GLY A 228 -4.33 4.79 -6.68
CA GLY A 228 -5.53 5.45 -6.17
C GLY A 228 -6.19 4.68 -5.03
N LEU A 229 -6.28 3.35 -5.13
CA LEU A 229 -6.76 2.47 -4.06
C LEU A 229 -5.86 2.58 -2.81
N VAL A 230 -4.54 2.51 -2.98
CA VAL A 230 -3.59 2.68 -1.87
C VAL A 230 -3.71 4.05 -1.22
N ALA A 231 -3.77 5.13 -2.00
CA ALA A 231 -3.78 6.49 -1.46
C ALA A 231 -5.04 6.79 -0.63
N ILE A 232 -6.22 6.32 -1.06
CA ILE A 232 -7.45 6.58 -0.31
C ILE A 232 -7.60 5.72 0.94
N THR A 233 -6.82 4.64 1.07
CA THR A 233 -6.96 3.65 2.16
C THR A 233 -6.89 4.30 3.56
N ALA A 234 -6.01 5.28 3.79
CA ALA A 234 -5.92 6.00 5.06
C ALA A 234 -7.10 6.95 5.32
N GLY A 235 -7.70 7.51 4.26
CA GLY A 235 -8.74 8.53 4.35
C GLY A 235 -10.16 8.04 4.04
N CYS A 236 -10.33 6.79 3.61
CA CYS A 236 -11.55 6.35 2.94
C CYS A 236 -12.83 6.56 3.76
N GLY A 237 -12.80 6.38 5.09
CA GLY A 237 -13.95 6.64 5.96
C GLY A 237 -14.09 8.09 6.46
N VAL A 238 -13.10 8.95 6.25
CA VAL A 238 -12.97 10.26 6.92
C VAL A 238 -12.84 11.45 5.99
N VAL A 239 -12.78 11.25 4.67
CA VAL A 239 -12.77 12.35 3.68
C VAL A 239 -14.07 12.39 2.88
N ASP A 240 -14.38 13.56 2.33
CA ASP A 240 -15.49 13.72 1.39
C ASP A 240 -15.20 13.10 0.01
N HIS A 241 -16.27 12.78 -0.72
CA HIS A 241 -16.18 12.12 -2.03
C HIS A 241 -15.37 12.91 -3.07
N TRP A 242 -15.47 14.23 -3.08
CA TRP A 242 -14.69 15.08 -3.98
C TRP A 242 -13.19 14.98 -3.69
N ALA A 243 -12.83 14.89 -2.40
CA ALA A 243 -11.44 14.74 -1.96
C ALA A 243 -10.90 13.38 -2.36
N ALA A 244 -11.71 12.31 -2.29
CA ALA A 244 -11.30 10.98 -2.76
C ALA A 244 -10.90 10.96 -4.25
N VAL A 245 -11.66 11.67 -5.11
CA VAL A 245 -11.32 11.84 -6.53
C VAL A 245 -10.00 12.59 -6.70
N PHE A 246 -9.80 13.66 -5.93
CA PHE A 246 -8.56 14.44 -5.98
C PHE A 246 -7.34 13.62 -5.50
N ILE A 247 -7.47 12.92 -4.36
CA ILE A 247 -6.44 12.05 -3.78
C ILE A 247 -6.01 11.00 -4.79
N GLY A 248 -6.96 10.32 -5.44
CA GLY A 248 -6.68 9.34 -6.49
C GLY A 248 -5.98 9.94 -7.69
N SER A 249 -6.43 11.11 -8.15
CA SER A 249 -5.82 11.81 -9.29
C SER A 249 -4.35 12.18 -9.03
N VAL A 250 -4.04 12.66 -7.83
CA VAL A 250 -2.66 12.98 -7.42
C VAL A 250 -1.84 11.70 -7.24
N ALA A 251 -2.43 10.62 -6.75
CA ALA A 251 -1.75 9.33 -6.64
C ALA A 251 -1.29 8.80 -8.02
N GLY A 252 -2.09 8.99 -9.08
CA GLY A 252 -1.68 8.64 -10.44
C GLY A 252 -0.44 9.40 -10.92
N LEU A 253 -0.32 10.69 -10.58
CA LEU A 253 0.88 11.49 -10.86
C LEU A 253 2.09 11.02 -10.04
N ILE A 254 1.91 10.83 -8.73
CA ILE A 254 2.97 10.39 -7.81
C ILE A 254 3.52 9.03 -8.22
N TYR A 255 2.64 8.11 -8.60
CA TYR A 255 3.00 6.81 -9.14
C TYR A 255 3.97 6.94 -10.34
N LEU A 256 3.60 7.74 -11.36
CA LEU A 256 4.43 7.93 -12.56
C LEU A 256 5.80 8.53 -12.22
N LEU A 257 5.82 9.58 -11.40
CA LEU A 257 7.06 10.23 -10.97
C LEU A 257 7.96 9.27 -10.18
N SER A 258 7.36 8.48 -9.31
CA SER A 258 8.08 7.50 -8.50
C SER A 258 8.63 6.34 -9.33
N SER A 259 7.87 5.82 -10.30
CA SER A 259 8.34 4.74 -11.19
C SER A 259 9.57 5.21 -12.00
N GLU A 260 9.49 6.39 -12.60
CA GLU A 260 10.63 7.00 -13.31
C GLU A 260 11.82 7.28 -12.36
N PHE A 261 11.58 7.71 -11.13
CA PHE A 261 12.64 7.94 -10.14
C PHE A 261 13.42 6.66 -9.80
N LEU A 262 12.73 5.52 -9.60
CA LEU A 262 13.40 4.25 -9.32
C LEU A 262 14.33 3.81 -10.45
N LEU A 263 13.93 4.05 -11.71
CA LEU A 263 14.79 3.77 -12.86
C LEU A 263 16.08 4.60 -12.84
N ARG A 264 16.01 5.86 -12.40
CA ARG A 264 17.18 6.76 -12.34
C ARG A 264 18.19 6.37 -11.27
N ILE A 265 17.71 5.78 -10.17
CA ILE A 265 18.57 5.27 -9.09
C ILE A 265 18.91 3.79 -9.26
N HIS A 266 18.63 3.22 -10.44
CA HIS A 266 18.94 1.82 -10.79
C HIS A 266 18.30 0.78 -9.84
N VAL A 267 17.11 1.09 -9.30
CA VAL A 267 16.30 0.13 -8.53
C VAL A 267 15.33 -0.55 -9.48
N ASP A 268 15.42 -1.88 -9.56
CA ASP A 268 14.56 -2.69 -10.43
C ASP A 268 13.38 -3.27 -9.67
N ASP A 269 12.24 -2.58 -9.79
CA ASP A 269 10.94 -3.09 -9.37
C ASP A 269 10.27 -3.80 -10.54
N VAL A 270 9.93 -5.08 -10.36
CA VAL A 270 9.36 -5.90 -11.45
C VAL A 270 7.93 -5.48 -11.79
N VAL A 271 7.16 -4.98 -10.82
CA VAL A 271 5.71 -4.75 -10.97
C VAL A 271 5.29 -3.32 -10.64
N ASP A 272 6.24 -2.43 -10.35
CA ASP A 272 6.01 -1.11 -9.75
C ASP A 272 5.24 -1.17 -8.41
N ALA A 273 5.53 -2.18 -7.58
CA ALA A 273 4.95 -2.27 -6.23
C ALA A 273 5.42 -1.11 -5.33
N ILE A 274 6.67 -0.65 -5.44
CA ILE A 274 7.21 0.43 -4.63
C ILE A 274 6.50 1.76 -4.97
N PRO A 275 6.40 2.22 -6.23
CA PRO A 275 5.62 3.40 -6.57
C PRO A 275 4.16 3.34 -6.09
N VAL A 276 3.51 2.17 -6.27
CA VAL A 276 2.10 1.97 -5.88
C VAL A 276 1.92 1.97 -4.37
N HIS A 277 2.76 1.26 -3.62
CA HIS A 277 2.52 1.03 -2.19
C HIS A 277 3.29 1.99 -1.28
N PHE A 278 4.55 2.31 -1.60
CA PHE A 278 5.33 3.27 -0.82
C PHE A 278 4.88 4.69 -1.14
N SER A 279 5.06 5.15 -2.38
CA SER A 279 4.89 6.56 -2.73
C SER A 279 3.44 7.02 -2.64
N CYS A 280 2.49 6.24 -3.19
CA CYS A 280 1.07 6.55 -3.01
C CYS A 280 0.59 6.29 -1.57
N GLY A 281 1.23 5.39 -0.82
CA GLY A 281 0.93 5.17 0.61
C GLY A 281 1.30 6.37 1.48
N VAL A 282 2.50 6.94 1.25
CA VAL A 282 2.96 8.20 1.86
C VAL A 282 1.99 9.33 1.53
N TRP A 283 1.62 9.49 0.25
CA TRP A 283 0.64 10.48 -0.15
C TRP A 283 -0.71 10.27 0.54
N GLY A 284 -1.17 9.03 0.64
CA GLY A 284 -2.41 8.68 1.34
C GLY A 284 -2.43 9.19 2.76
N LEU A 285 -1.39 8.88 3.55
CA LEU A 285 -1.26 9.38 4.93
C LEU A 285 -1.27 10.91 5.01
N LEU A 286 -0.47 11.58 4.17
CA LEU A 286 -0.40 13.04 4.15
C LEU A 286 -1.74 13.68 3.78
N SER A 287 -2.46 13.07 2.83
CA SER A 287 -3.74 13.58 2.34
C SER A 287 -4.83 13.59 3.41
N VAL A 288 -4.78 12.67 4.38
CA VAL A 288 -5.73 12.67 5.50
C VAL A 288 -5.59 13.94 6.33
N GLY A 289 -4.35 14.38 6.61
CA GLY A 289 -4.11 15.63 7.33
C GLY A 289 -4.57 16.89 6.58
N LEU A 290 -4.83 16.79 5.28
CA LEU A 290 -5.29 17.90 4.44
C LEU A 290 -6.82 17.91 4.25
N PHE A 291 -7.46 16.73 4.24
CA PHE A 291 -8.84 16.59 3.74
C PHE A 291 -9.80 15.84 4.69
N ALA A 292 -9.36 15.37 5.85
CA ALA A 292 -10.24 14.72 6.80
C ALA A 292 -11.28 15.69 7.39
N VAL A 293 -12.52 15.21 7.59
CA VAL A 293 -13.68 15.95 8.10
C VAL A 293 -14.40 15.23 9.24
#